data_AF-A0A505DN79-F1
#
_entry.id   AF-A0A505DN79-F1
#
_cell.length_a   1.000
_cell.length_b   1.000
_cell.length_c   1.000
_cell.angle_alpha   90.00
_cell.angle_beta   90.00
_cell.angle_gamma   90.00
#
_symmetry.space_group_name_H-M   'P 1'
#
loop_
_entity.id
_entity.type
_entity.pdbx_description
1 polymer ?
#
loop_
_entity_poly.entity_id
_entity_poly.type
_entity_poly.pdbx_seq_one_letter_code
_entity_poly.pdbx_strand_id
1 'polypeptide(L)'
;MTRHSRIVEALVSEHGTTFAEEAGITLRNTPQPLYRTMVMACLLSARIRGSVAVATTRALYEAGQRDPRRMADASWQERVDALGEGGYRRYDERTATQLGAGAELLRERWGGDLRRMRDAADGDLDELRSLLREIPGLGPAGVDIFLREVQRVWSEVAPYLDAKALQGAERLGLPKDPDRLVKLAGDTDPAVLAAALVRAALDKKVVEECLRSAAQASSKAA
;
A
#
# COMPACT_ATOMS: atom_id res chain seq x y z
N MET A 1 -25.11 18.06 -4.52
CA MET A 1 -24.06 17.13 -4.05
C MET A 1 -24.40 16.63 -2.65
N THR A 2 -24.39 15.31 -2.40
CA THR A 2 -24.76 14.75 -1.08
C THR A 2 -23.70 15.04 -0.01
N ARG A 3 -24.03 14.86 1.28
CA ARG A 3 -23.04 14.94 2.37
C ARG A 3 -21.89 13.94 2.18
N HIS A 4 -22.21 12.71 1.79
CA HIS A 4 -21.19 11.67 1.57
C HIS A 4 -20.28 12.00 0.38
N SER A 5 -20.83 12.51 -0.71
CA SER A 5 -20.03 12.93 -1.87
C SER A 5 -19.00 14.01 -1.49
N ARG A 6 -19.40 15.00 -0.67
CA ARG A 6 -18.48 16.04 -0.16
C ARG A 6 -17.39 15.51 0.75
N ILE A 7 -17.71 14.52 1.58
CA ILE A 7 -16.73 13.86 2.46
C ILE A 7 -15.71 13.12 1.60
N VAL A 8 -16.16 12.35 0.61
CA VAL A 8 -15.25 11.62 -0.29
C VAL A 8 -14.37 12.58 -1.10
N GLU A 9 -14.95 13.66 -1.64
CA GLU A 9 -14.20 14.69 -2.37
C GLU A 9 -13.13 15.35 -1.48
N ALA A 10 -13.50 15.79 -0.27
CA ALA A 10 -12.55 16.36 0.67
C ALA A 10 -11.44 15.37 1.01
N LEU A 11 -11.80 14.12 1.34
CA LEU A 11 -10.85 13.06 1.69
C LEU A 11 -9.86 12.80 0.56
N VAL A 12 -10.32 12.67 -0.68
CA VAL A 12 -9.48 12.40 -1.85
C VAL A 12 -8.61 13.61 -2.17
N SER A 13 -9.14 14.83 -2.09
CA SER A 13 -8.38 16.05 -2.38
C SER A 13 -7.25 16.30 -1.38
N GLU A 14 -7.46 15.97 -0.10
CA GLU A 14 -6.50 16.25 0.98
C GLU A 14 -5.56 15.06 1.25
N HIS A 15 -6.01 13.83 0.98
CA HIS A 15 -5.33 12.59 1.37
C HIS A 15 -5.28 11.50 0.29
N GLY A 16 -5.50 11.85 -0.98
CA GLY A 16 -5.56 10.94 -2.12
C GLY A 16 -4.22 10.39 -2.62
N THR A 17 -3.08 10.88 -2.14
CA THR A 17 -1.77 10.33 -2.52
C THR A 17 -1.65 8.87 -2.11
N THR A 18 -1.32 7.96 -3.03
CA THR A 18 -1.13 6.54 -2.68
C THR A 18 0.13 6.33 -1.82
N PHE A 19 0.25 5.21 -1.12
CA PHE A 19 1.48 4.96 -0.35
C PHE A 19 2.66 4.72 -1.29
N ALA A 20 2.44 4.13 -2.48
CA ALA A 20 3.48 3.97 -3.48
C ALA A 20 3.99 5.32 -3.99
N GLU A 21 3.11 6.26 -4.32
CA GLU A 21 3.49 7.63 -4.70
C GLU A 21 4.23 8.34 -3.57
N GLU A 22 3.75 8.21 -2.33
CA GLU A 22 4.43 8.74 -1.15
C GLU A 22 5.80 8.06 -0.94
N ALA A 23 6.01 6.81 -1.36
CA ALA A 23 7.33 6.16 -1.32
C ALA A 23 8.21 6.47 -2.55
N GLY A 24 7.79 7.38 -3.43
CA GLY A 24 8.53 7.69 -4.66
C GLY A 24 8.55 6.51 -5.64
N ILE A 25 7.50 5.71 -5.66
CA ILE A 25 7.30 4.60 -6.58
C ILE A 25 6.31 5.05 -7.65
N THR A 26 6.82 5.30 -8.86
CA THR A 26 5.95 5.42 -10.04
C THR A 26 5.51 4.02 -10.45
N LEU A 27 4.34 3.61 -9.96
CA LEU A 27 3.83 2.26 -10.20
C LEU A 27 3.54 2.02 -11.68
N ARG A 28 4.12 0.95 -12.22
CA ARG A 28 3.91 0.43 -13.57
C ARG A 28 3.87 -1.09 -13.49
N ASN A 29 3.23 -1.76 -14.46
CA ASN A 29 3.23 -3.22 -14.55
C ASN A 29 4.58 -3.78 -15.06
N THR A 30 5.67 -3.43 -14.37
CA THR A 30 7.03 -3.87 -14.63
C THR A 30 7.68 -4.38 -13.33
N PRO A 31 8.72 -5.23 -13.40
CA PRO A 31 9.19 -5.97 -12.23
C PRO A 31 9.65 -5.07 -11.07
N GLN A 32 10.43 -4.02 -11.37
CA GLN A 32 11.04 -3.18 -10.35
C GLN A 32 10.01 -2.37 -9.52
N PRO A 33 9.08 -1.59 -10.11
CA PRO A 33 8.05 -0.90 -9.33
C PRO A 33 7.19 -1.84 -8.50
N LEU A 34 6.78 -2.99 -9.05
CA LEU A 34 6.00 -3.99 -8.31
C LEU A 34 6.78 -4.54 -7.11
N TYR A 35 8.07 -4.85 -7.30
CA TYR A 35 8.92 -5.32 -6.21
C TYR A 35 9.07 -4.26 -5.11
N ARG A 36 9.29 -2.99 -5.48
CA ARG A 36 9.35 -1.89 -4.50
C ARG A 36 8.04 -1.77 -3.71
N THR A 37 6.89 -1.92 -4.37
CA THR A 37 5.58 -1.93 -3.71
C THR A 37 5.41 -3.11 -2.75
N MET A 38 5.90 -4.30 -3.11
CA MET A 38 5.90 -5.47 -2.22
C MET A 38 6.78 -5.24 -0.98
N VAL A 39 7.99 -4.70 -1.15
CA VAL A 39 8.87 -4.34 -0.03
C VAL A 39 8.21 -3.31 0.90
N MET A 40 7.59 -2.27 0.33
CA MET A 40 6.82 -1.29 1.09
C MET A 40 5.69 -1.94 1.89
N ALA A 41 4.97 -2.89 1.28
CA ALA A 41 3.90 -3.64 1.94
C ALA A 41 4.41 -4.50 3.11
N CYS A 42 5.58 -5.15 2.96
CA CYS A 42 6.25 -5.85 4.06
C CYS A 42 6.52 -4.89 5.23
N LEU A 43 7.08 -3.71 4.97
CA LEU A 43 7.42 -2.71 5.99
C LEU A 43 6.17 -2.12 6.68
N LEU A 44 5.11 -1.84 5.91
CA LEU A 44 3.85 -1.30 6.42
C LEU A 44 3.04 -2.34 7.22
N SER A 45 3.33 -3.63 7.05
CA SER A 45 2.61 -4.71 7.76
C SER A 45 2.98 -4.82 9.25
N ALA A 46 4.14 -4.27 9.65
CA ALA A 46 4.57 -4.27 11.03
C ALA A 46 3.85 -3.21 11.87
N ARG A 47 3.92 -3.33 13.20
CA ARG A 47 3.40 -2.33 14.15
C ARG A 47 4.33 -1.11 14.21
N ILE A 48 4.36 -0.34 13.12
CA ILE A 48 5.20 0.84 12.94
C ILE A 48 4.40 2.01 12.38
N ARG A 49 4.93 3.23 12.49
CA ARG A 49 4.34 4.42 11.85
C ARG A 49 4.48 4.30 10.33
N GLY A 50 3.38 4.55 9.60
CA GLY A 50 3.38 4.47 8.13
C GLY A 50 4.45 5.34 7.47
N SER A 51 4.66 6.56 7.97
CA SER A 51 5.70 7.47 7.46
C SER A 51 7.11 6.91 7.59
N VAL A 52 7.40 6.13 8.64
CA VAL A 52 8.69 5.45 8.81
C VAL A 52 8.86 4.35 7.76
N ALA A 53 7.83 3.53 7.53
CA ALA A 53 7.87 2.49 6.50
C ALA A 53 8.03 3.07 5.08
N VAL A 54 7.34 4.18 4.78
CA VAL A 54 7.46 4.91 3.51
C VAL A 54 8.88 5.48 3.33
N ALA A 55 9.42 6.16 4.36
CA ALA A 55 10.79 6.67 4.34
C ALA A 55 11.82 5.54 4.18
N THR A 56 11.62 4.42 4.88
CA THR A 56 12.47 3.23 4.79
C THR A 56 12.46 2.59 3.41
N THR A 57 11.30 2.59 2.75
CA THR A 57 11.18 2.10 1.37
C THR A 57 12.04 2.93 0.41
N ARG A 58 12.10 4.26 0.61
CA ARG A 58 12.99 5.16 -0.15
C ARG A 58 14.46 4.89 0.17
N ALA A 59 14.81 4.77 1.45
CA ALA A 59 16.18 4.50 1.90
C ALA A 59 16.76 3.21 1.30
N LEU A 60 16.01 2.10 1.32
CA LEU A 60 16.42 0.84 0.66
C LEU A 60 16.67 1.01 -0.85
N TYR A 61 15.85 1.82 -1.53
CA TYR A 61 16.04 2.08 -2.95
C TYR A 61 17.31 2.92 -3.22
N GLU A 62 17.56 3.92 -2.38
CA GLU A 62 18.73 4.80 -2.44
C GLU A 62 20.02 4.04 -2.14
N ALA A 63 20.00 3.13 -1.16
CA ALA A 63 21.14 2.26 -0.81
C ALA A 63 21.37 1.11 -1.80
N GLY A 64 20.54 1.00 -2.86
CA GLY A 64 20.79 0.12 -4.00
C GLY A 64 19.99 -1.19 -4.00
N GLN A 65 19.18 -1.48 -2.98
CA GLN A 65 18.32 -2.68 -2.92
C GLN A 65 17.03 -2.48 -3.75
N ARG A 66 17.21 -2.22 -5.05
CA ARG A 66 16.15 -1.73 -5.95
C ARG A 66 15.28 -2.82 -6.55
N ASP A 67 15.78 -4.06 -6.59
CA ASP A 67 15.15 -5.20 -7.24
C ASP A 67 15.54 -6.50 -6.49
N PRO A 68 14.89 -7.64 -6.78
CA PRO A 68 15.15 -8.88 -6.04
C PRO A 68 16.60 -9.34 -6.12
N ARG A 69 17.28 -9.14 -7.25
CA ARG A 69 18.69 -9.53 -7.38
C ARG A 69 19.55 -8.67 -6.47
N ARG A 70 19.42 -7.35 -6.54
CA ARG A 70 20.20 -6.44 -5.69
C ARG A 70 19.88 -6.58 -4.19
N MET A 71 18.64 -6.89 -3.84
CA MET A 71 18.27 -7.16 -2.43
C MET A 71 18.90 -8.46 -1.93
N ALA A 72 18.89 -9.52 -2.74
CA ALA A 72 19.50 -10.80 -2.38
C ALA A 72 21.04 -10.70 -2.33
N ASP A 73 21.65 -9.98 -3.28
CA ASP A 73 23.10 -9.78 -3.36
C ASP A 73 23.63 -8.89 -2.22
N ALA A 74 22.78 -8.02 -1.63
CA ALA A 74 23.17 -7.18 -0.49
C ALA A 74 23.41 -8.02 0.77
N SER A 75 24.51 -7.74 1.46
CA SER A 75 24.81 -8.33 2.76
C SER A 75 23.69 -8.01 3.76
N TRP A 76 23.63 -8.81 4.82
CA TRP A 76 22.68 -8.57 5.89
C TRP A 76 22.90 -7.20 6.55
N GLN A 77 24.17 -6.80 6.76
CA GLN A 77 24.49 -5.52 7.37
C GLN A 77 24.08 -4.33 6.49
N GLU A 78 24.30 -4.39 5.18
CA GLU A 78 23.85 -3.33 4.25
C GLU A 78 22.32 -3.15 4.29
N ARG A 79 21.56 -4.26 4.42
CA ARG A 79 20.11 -4.22 4.60
C ARG A 79 19.72 -3.60 5.93
N VAL A 80 20.39 -3.96 7.03
CA VAL A 80 20.15 -3.37 8.36
C VAL A 80 20.44 -1.87 8.36
N ASP A 81 21.57 -1.45 7.78
CA ASP A 81 21.97 -0.05 7.72
C ASP A 81 20.95 0.79 6.93
N ALA A 82 20.50 0.30 5.77
CA ALA A 82 19.47 0.96 4.97
C ALA A 82 18.11 1.05 5.70
N LEU A 83 17.73 -0.01 6.43
CA LEU A 83 16.54 0.01 7.29
C LEU A 83 16.68 1.04 8.43
N GLY A 84 17.88 1.13 9.02
CA GLY A 84 18.21 2.08 10.08
C GLY A 84 18.15 3.54 9.63
N GLU A 85 18.64 3.84 8.42
CA GLU A 85 18.56 5.17 7.80
C GLU A 85 17.10 5.62 7.62
N GLY A 86 16.22 4.70 7.21
CA GLY A 86 14.79 4.92 7.15
C GLY A 86 14.07 5.07 8.50
N GLY A 87 14.78 4.85 9.61
CA GLY A 87 14.23 4.88 10.97
C GLY A 87 13.57 3.57 11.42
N TYR A 88 13.75 2.47 10.70
CA TYR A 88 13.13 1.16 10.96
C TYR A 88 13.85 0.31 12.03
N ARG A 89 14.52 0.95 13.00
CA ARG A 89 15.46 0.29 13.93
C ARG A 89 14.86 -0.75 14.88
N ARG A 90 13.54 -0.77 15.08
CA ARG A 90 12.90 -1.71 16.02
C ARG A 90 12.91 -3.15 15.51
N TYR A 91 12.88 -3.31 14.18
CA TYR A 91 12.65 -4.59 13.53
C TYR A 91 13.64 -4.83 12.39
N ASP A 92 14.69 -4.01 12.29
CA ASP A 92 15.65 -3.98 11.19
C ASP A 92 16.33 -5.33 10.97
N GLU A 93 16.88 -5.96 12.01
CA GLU A 93 17.58 -7.24 11.91
C GLU A 93 16.69 -8.35 11.32
N ARG A 94 15.50 -8.54 11.89
CA ARG A 94 14.52 -9.53 11.42
C ARG A 94 14.07 -9.20 10.00
N THR A 95 13.81 -7.92 9.72
CA THR A 95 13.28 -7.47 8.43
C THR A 95 14.35 -7.59 7.34
N ALA A 96 15.62 -7.31 7.65
CA ALA A 96 16.75 -7.53 6.76
C ALA A 96 16.82 -9.00 6.32
N THR A 97 16.72 -9.93 7.27
CA THR A 97 16.67 -11.37 6.98
C THR A 97 15.47 -11.72 6.09
N GLN A 98 14.28 -11.23 6.42
CA GLN A 98 13.06 -11.49 5.64
C GLN A 98 13.14 -10.94 4.22
N LEU A 99 13.64 -9.71 4.04
CA LEU A 99 13.76 -9.09 2.72
C LEU A 99 14.74 -9.83 1.81
N GLY A 100 15.87 -10.29 2.34
CA GLY A 100 16.81 -11.12 1.56
C GLY A 100 16.20 -12.47 1.17
N ALA A 101 15.66 -13.19 2.15
CA ALA A 101 15.04 -14.50 1.91
C ALA A 101 13.86 -14.40 0.93
N GLY A 102 13.03 -13.37 1.04
CA GLY A 102 11.94 -13.12 0.09
C GLY A 102 12.42 -12.75 -1.31
N ALA A 103 13.53 -12.03 -1.40
CA ALA A 103 14.16 -11.72 -2.69
C ALA A 103 14.75 -12.98 -3.36
N GLU A 104 15.41 -13.85 -2.60
CA GLU A 104 15.91 -15.15 -3.08
C GLU A 104 14.76 -16.04 -3.56
N LEU A 105 13.73 -16.21 -2.72
CA LEU A 105 12.53 -16.99 -3.08
C LEU A 105 11.89 -16.48 -4.38
N LEU A 106 11.75 -15.16 -4.51
CA LEU A 106 11.15 -14.55 -5.70
C LEU A 106 11.99 -14.80 -6.95
N ARG A 107 13.32 -14.81 -6.83
CA ARG A 107 14.25 -15.13 -7.92
C ARG A 107 14.16 -16.59 -8.34
N GLU A 108 14.14 -17.50 -7.38
CA GLU A 108 14.18 -18.94 -7.64
C GLU A 108 12.88 -19.43 -8.31
N ARG A 109 11.73 -19.03 -7.78
CA ARG A 109 10.43 -19.54 -8.28
C ARG A 109 9.86 -18.74 -9.43
N TRP A 110 10.09 -17.44 -9.46
CA TRP A 110 9.45 -16.53 -10.42
C TRP A 110 10.45 -15.64 -11.15
N GLY A 111 11.74 -15.97 -11.14
CA GLY A 111 12.77 -15.22 -11.88
C GLY A 111 12.91 -13.76 -11.43
N GLY A 112 12.45 -13.39 -10.23
CA GLY A 112 12.47 -12.03 -9.73
C GLY A 112 11.31 -11.16 -10.22
N ASP A 113 10.24 -11.76 -10.76
CA ASP A 113 9.13 -11.03 -11.37
C ASP A 113 7.79 -11.41 -10.75
N LEU A 114 7.20 -10.50 -9.98
CA LEU A 114 5.88 -10.68 -9.36
C LEU A 114 4.75 -10.90 -10.38
N ARG A 115 4.96 -10.53 -11.65
CA ARG A 115 3.98 -10.80 -12.70
C ARG A 115 3.88 -12.30 -12.98
N ARG A 116 5.00 -13.04 -12.91
CA ARG A 116 4.97 -14.50 -13.04
C ARG A 116 4.31 -15.18 -11.85
N MET A 117 4.40 -14.59 -10.66
CA MET A 117 3.63 -15.04 -9.49
C MET A 117 2.14 -14.83 -9.72
N ARG A 118 1.74 -13.66 -10.23
CA ARG A 118 0.36 -13.39 -10.64
C ARG A 118 -0.12 -14.34 -11.74
N ASP A 119 0.69 -14.60 -12.77
CA ASP A 119 0.36 -15.53 -13.85
C ASP A 119 0.15 -16.95 -13.31
N ALA A 120 0.92 -17.37 -12.31
CA ALA A 120 0.76 -18.68 -11.66
C ALA A 120 -0.54 -18.81 -10.86
N ALA A 121 -1.15 -17.70 -10.43
CA ALA A 121 -2.46 -17.69 -9.80
C ALA A 121 -3.62 -17.76 -10.81
N ASP A 122 -3.35 -17.62 -12.11
CA ASP A 122 -4.33 -17.75 -13.21
C ASP A 122 -5.64 -16.96 -13.00
N GLY A 123 -5.52 -15.74 -12.46
CA GLY A 123 -6.66 -14.87 -12.18
C GLY A 123 -7.45 -15.20 -10.91
N ASP A 124 -7.08 -16.25 -10.16
CA ASP A 124 -7.63 -16.55 -8.84
C ASP A 124 -6.99 -15.64 -7.78
N LEU A 125 -7.80 -14.74 -7.22
CA LEU A 125 -7.35 -13.78 -6.21
C LEU A 125 -6.98 -14.47 -4.88
N ASP A 126 -7.65 -15.55 -4.51
CA ASP A 126 -7.34 -16.28 -3.28
C ASP A 126 -6.03 -17.05 -3.41
N GLU A 127 -5.76 -17.62 -4.59
CA GLU A 127 -4.47 -18.20 -4.91
C GLU A 127 -3.37 -17.13 -4.94
N LEU A 128 -3.60 -15.96 -5.56
CA LEU A 128 -2.65 -14.86 -5.53
C LEU A 128 -2.33 -14.41 -4.09
N ARG A 129 -3.34 -14.31 -3.23
CA ARG A 129 -3.14 -14.02 -1.80
C ARG A 129 -2.34 -15.13 -1.11
N SER A 130 -2.51 -16.38 -1.51
CA SER A 130 -1.75 -17.54 -0.99
C SER A 130 -0.28 -17.41 -1.37
N LEU A 131 0.02 -17.23 -2.66
CA LEU A 131 1.37 -17.08 -3.19
C LEU A 131 2.10 -15.86 -2.61
N LEU A 132 1.41 -14.73 -2.46
CA LEU A 132 1.98 -13.54 -1.82
C LEU A 132 2.36 -13.81 -0.35
N ARG A 133 1.57 -14.60 0.38
CA ARG A 133 1.85 -14.96 1.78
C ARG A 133 3.06 -15.88 1.94
N GLU A 134 3.55 -16.48 0.86
CA GLU A 134 4.80 -17.24 0.89
C GLU A 134 6.03 -16.34 1.02
N ILE A 135 5.92 -15.04 0.66
CA ILE A 135 7.02 -14.08 0.82
C ILE A 135 7.25 -13.80 2.32
N PRO A 136 8.46 -14.06 2.86
CA PRO A 136 8.79 -13.75 4.24
C PRO A 136 8.53 -12.28 4.59
N GLY A 137 7.78 -12.07 5.68
CA GLY A 137 7.40 -10.73 6.12
C GLY A 137 6.10 -10.19 5.52
N LEU A 138 5.49 -10.89 4.54
CA LEU A 138 4.22 -10.50 3.94
C LEU A 138 3.05 -11.31 4.54
N GLY A 139 2.55 -10.87 5.69
CA GLY A 139 1.33 -11.45 6.30
C GLY A 139 0.03 -10.99 5.62
N PRO A 140 -1.16 -11.42 6.12
CA PRO A 140 -2.45 -11.03 5.53
C PRO A 140 -2.63 -9.53 5.34
N ALA A 141 -2.25 -8.72 6.34
CA ALA A 141 -2.31 -7.26 6.24
C ALA A 141 -1.34 -6.71 5.18
N GLY A 142 -0.15 -7.31 5.04
CA GLY A 142 0.81 -6.96 4.00
C GLY A 142 0.28 -7.25 2.60
N VAL A 143 -0.40 -8.38 2.42
CA VAL A 143 -1.08 -8.71 1.17
C VAL A 143 -2.16 -7.68 0.84
N ASP A 144 -3.00 -7.31 1.81
CA ASP A 144 -4.00 -6.26 1.59
C ASP A 144 -3.37 -4.91 1.22
N ILE A 145 -2.25 -4.54 1.86
CA ILE A 145 -1.48 -3.33 1.50
C ILE A 145 -0.99 -3.41 0.06
N PHE A 146 -0.40 -4.53 -0.35
CA PHE A 146 0.10 -4.72 -1.70
C PHE A 146 -1.02 -4.63 -2.73
N LEU A 147 -2.11 -5.39 -2.54
CA LEU A 147 -3.27 -5.43 -3.43
C LEU A 147 -3.95 -4.07 -3.59
N ARG A 148 -4.04 -3.27 -2.52
CA ARG A 148 -4.56 -1.89 -2.58
C ARG A 148 -3.77 -1.00 -3.54
N GLU A 149 -2.46 -1.18 -3.65
CA GLU A 149 -1.62 -0.38 -4.52
C GLU A 149 -1.61 -0.94 -5.95
N VAL A 150 -1.45 -2.26 -6.11
CA VAL A 150 -1.29 -2.88 -7.44
C VAL A 150 -2.57 -2.95 -8.26
N GLN A 151 -3.75 -2.78 -7.66
CA GLN A 151 -5.02 -2.70 -8.40
C GLN A 151 -5.01 -1.65 -9.53
N ARG A 152 -4.15 -0.62 -9.41
CA ARG A 152 -3.96 0.41 -10.43
C ARG A 152 -3.37 -0.12 -11.74
N VAL A 153 -2.65 -1.24 -11.67
CA VAL A 153 -1.96 -1.86 -12.82
C VAL A 153 -2.36 -3.32 -13.06
N TRP A 154 -3.03 -3.95 -12.10
CA TRP A 154 -3.63 -5.29 -12.16
C TRP A 154 -5.15 -5.16 -12.01
N SER A 155 -5.83 -4.95 -13.14
CA SER A 155 -7.25 -4.57 -13.18
C SER A 155 -8.20 -5.61 -12.58
N GLU A 156 -7.84 -6.89 -12.58
CA GLU A 156 -8.62 -7.96 -11.96
C GLU A 156 -8.69 -7.87 -10.43
N VAL A 157 -7.78 -7.12 -9.81
CA VAL A 157 -7.82 -6.84 -8.37
C VAL A 157 -8.80 -5.70 -8.07
N ALA A 158 -9.07 -4.83 -9.05
CA ALA A 158 -9.88 -3.64 -8.85
C ALA A 158 -11.39 -3.93 -8.95
N PRO A 159 -12.23 -3.25 -8.14
CA PRO A 159 -11.86 -2.38 -7.02
C PRO A 159 -11.48 -3.18 -5.76
N TYR A 160 -10.39 -2.77 -5.10
CA TYR A 160 -9.91 -3.39 -3.87
C TYR A 160 -10.02 -2.45 -2.68
N LEU A 161 -11.09 -2.63 -1.90
CA LEU A 161 -11.35 -1.91 -0.65
C LEU A 161 -11.37 -2.92 0.52
N ASP A 162 -10.21 -3.12 1.13
CA ASP A 162 -10.04 -4.08 2.23
C ASP A 162 -10.69 -3.60 3.55
N ALA A 163 -10.69 -4.47 4.56
CA ALA A 163 -11.29 -4.18 5.86
C ALA A 163 -10.74 -2.89 6.50
N LYS A 164 -9.46 -2.56 6.27
CA LYS A 164 -8.87 -1.32 6.80
C LYS A 164 -9.39 -0.07 6.08
N ALA A 165 -9.58 -0.11 4.76
CA ALA A 165 -10.25 0.98 4.05
C ALA A 165 -11.71 1.14 4.52
N LEU A 166 -12.44 0.04 4.70
CA LEU A 166 -13.83 0.08 5.19
C LEU A 166 -13.95 0.61 6.62
N GLN A 167 -12.95 0.37 7.48
CA GLN A 167 -12.85 1.01 8.79
C GLN A 167 -12.72 2.53 8.68
N GLY A 168 -11.99 3.03 7.68
CA GLY A 168 -11.87 4.46 7.40
C GLY A 168 -13.19 5.08 6.97
N ALA A 169 -13.91 4.39 6.07
CA ALA A 169 -15.25 4.78 5.64
C ALA A 169 -16.20 4.90 6.83
N GLU A 170 -16.20 3.92 7.73
CA GLU A 170 -17.01 3.93 8.95
C GLU A 170 -16.72 5.15 9.84
N ARG A 171 -15.43 5.46 10.07
CA ARG A 171 -15.04 6.61 10.91
C ARG A 171 -15.50 7.94 10.34
N LEU A 172 -15.62 8.03 9.02
CA LEU A 172 -16.13 9.20 8.30
C LEU A 172 -17.68 9.22 8.23
N GLY A 173 -18.35 8.17 8.70
CA GLY A 173 -19.80 8.00 8.57
C GLY A 173 -20.24 7.70 7.13
N LEU A 174 -19.36 7.17 6.29
CA LEU A 174 -19.65 6.71 4.94
C LEU A 174 -20.22 5.27 4.95
N PRO A 175 -20.87 4.82 3.85
CA PRO A 175 -21.27 3.42 3.71
C PRO A 175 -20.06 2.47 3.78
N LYS A 176 -20.27 1.27 4.33
CA LYS A 176 -19.27 0.18 4.35
C LYS A 176 -19.30 -0.73 3.12
N ASP A 177 -20.21 -0.45 2.21
CA ASP A 177 -20.38 -1.22 0.97
C ASP A 177 -19.40 -0.70 -0.10
N PRO A 178 -18.51 -1.55 -0.64
CA PRO A 178 -17.50 -1.13 -1.62
C PRO A 178 -18.10 -0.47 -2.86
N ASP A 179 -19.18 -1.02 -3.43
CA ASP A 179 -19.81 -0.49 -4.65
C ASP A 179 -20.39 0.91 -4.43
N ARG A 180 -21.01 1.15 -3.26
CA ARG A 180 -21.46 2.49 -2.88
C ARG A 180 -20.31 3.46 -2.68
N LEU A 181 -19.17 3.04 -2.13
CA LEU A 181 -17.99 3.88 -1.97
C LEU A 181 -17.40 4.29 -3.32
N VAL A 182 -17.23 3.33 -4.23
CA VAL A 182 -16.77 3.60 -5.60
C VAL A 182 -17.73 4.54 -6.31
N LYS A 183 -19.04 4.32 -6.23
CA LYS A 183 -20.05 5.21 -6.81
C LYS A 183 -20.00 6.62 -6.23
N LEU A 184 -19.73 6.78 -4.94
CA LEU A 184 -19.57 8.10 -4.30
C LEU A 184 -18.30 8.81 -4.75
N ALA A 185 -17.24 8.06 -5.09
CA ALA A 185 -15.96 8.58 -5.53
C ALA A 185 -15.92 8.97 -7.02
N GLY A 186 -16.93 8.57 -7.81
CA GLY A 186 -17.03 8.92 -9.23
C GLY A 186 -15.84 8.41 -10.02
N ASP A 187 -15.15 9.31 -10.72
CA ASP A 187 -13.98 9.00 -11.57
C ASP A 187 -12.66 8.87 -10.79
N THR A 188 -12.71 8.89 -9.45
CA THR A 188 -11.51 8.71 -8.62
C THR A 188 -10.94 7.31 -8.81
N ASP A 189 -9.62 7.22 -9.03
CA ASP A 189 -8.88 5.96 -9.07
C ASP A 189 -9.14 5.13 -7.78
N PRO A 190 -9.59 3.86 -7.89
CA PRO A 190 -9.86 3.02 -6.72
C PRO A 190 -8.68 2.88 -5.74
N ALA A 191 -7.43 2.92 -6.23
CA ALA A 191 -6.25 2.87 -5.36
C ALA A 191 -6.11 4.17 -4.54
N VAL A 192 -6.41 5.32 -5.15
CA VAL A 192 -6.44 6.64 -4.48
C VAL A 192 -7.53 6.67 -3.40
N LEU A 193 -8.73 6.18 -3.73
CA LEU A 193 -9.81 6.07 -2.75
C LEU A 193 -9.42 5.16 -1.58
N ALA A 194 -8.87 3.98 -1.87
CA ALA A 194 -8.42 3.03 -0.85
C ALA A 194 -7.37 3.65 0.08
N ALA A 195 -6.36 4.31 -0.49
CA ALA A 195 -5.29 4.97 0.25
C ALA A 195 -5.82 6.08 1.17
N ALA A 196 -6.75 6.90 0.69
CA ALA A 196 -7.34 7.99 1.47
C ALA A 196 -8.21 7.46 2.63
N LEU A 197 -9.02 6.42 2.37
CA LEU A 197 -9.79 5.74 3.40
C LEU A 197 -8.90 5.09 4.47
N VAL A 198 -7.80 4.46 4.09
CA VAL A 198 -6.84 3.87 5.03
C VAL A 198 -6.21 4.93 5.93
N ARG A 199 -5.92 6.14 5.41
CA ARG A 199 -5.43 7.25 6.24
C ARG A 199 -6.46 7.67 7.29
N ALA A 200 -7.73 7.78 6.94
CA ALA A 200 -8.81 8.01 7.91
C ALA A 200 -8.93 6.88 8.96
N ALA A 201 -8.64 5.63 8.57
CA ALA A 201 -8.60 4.49 9.48
C ALA A 201 -7.40 4.50 10.45
N LEU A 202 -6.32 5.22 10.12
CA LEU A 202 -5.08 5.27 10.89
C LEU A 202 -4.97 6.52 11.76
N ASP A 203 -5.48 7.66 11.29
CA ASP A 203 -5.35 8.95 11.97
C ASP A 203 -6.72 9.61 12.20
N LYS A 204 -7.00 9.94 13.46
CA LYS A 204 -8.24 10.65 13.85
C LYS A 204 -8.26 12.08 13.30
N LYS A 205 -7.11 12.73 13.15
CA LYS A 205 -7.02 14.10 12.63
C LYS A 205 -7.51 14.19 11.19
N VAL A 206 -7.15 13.19 10.36
CA VAL A 206 -7.65 13.06 8.98
C VAL A 206 -9.18 13.04 8.95
N VAL A 207 -9.82 12.32 9.88
CA VAL A 207 -11.30 12.28 9.98
C VAL A 207 -11.85 13.65 10.37
N GLU A 208 -11.29 14.29 11.38
CA GLU A 208 -11.74 15.60 11.88
C GLU A 208 -11.57 16.72 10.85
N GLU A 209 -10.46 16.71 10.11
CA GLU A 209 -10.16 17.66 9.03
C GLU A 209 -11.12 17.47 7.85
N CYS A 210 -11.26 16.25 7.34
CA CYS A 210 -12.15 15.93 6.22
C CYS A 210 -13.62 16.31 6.51
N LEU A 211 -14.13 15.98 7.71
CA LEU A 211 -15.49 16.34 8.10
C LEU A 211 -15.69 17.85 8.20
N ARG A 212 -14.67 18.60 8.64
CA ARG A 212 -14.69 20.06 8.70
C ARG A 212 -14.72 20.67 7.29
N SER A 213 -13.84 20.21 6.40
CA SER A 213 -13.79 20.67 4.99
C SER A 213 -15.11 20.41 4.27
N ALA A 214 -15.70 19.21 4.44
CA ALA A 214 -16.98 18.85 3.85
C ALA A 214 -18.15 19.73 4.36
N ALA A 215 -18.13 20.13 5.63
CA ALA A 215 -19.11 21.03 6.23
C ALA A 215 -18.97 22.47 5.68
N GLN A 216 -17.74 22.99 5.58
CA GLN A 216 -17.48 24.32 5.03
C GLN A 216 -17.88 24.44 3.56
N ALA A 217 -17.67 23.39 2.76
CA ALA A 217 -18.15 23.32 1.39
C ALA A 217 -19.70 23.40 1.29
N SER A 218 -20.42 22.94 2.32
CA SER A 218 -21.89 23.14 2.40
C SER A 218 -22.26 24.60 2.48
N SER A 219 -21.57 25.34 3.35
CA SER A 219 -21.92 26.71 3.72
C SER A 219 -21.58 27.70 2.61
N LYS A 220 -20.63 27.38 1.73
CA LYS A 220 -20.29 28.21 0.56
C LYS A 220 -21.21 27.97 -0.64
N ALA A 221 -21.95 26.85 -0.66
CA ALA A 221 -22.83 26.46 -1.76
C ALA A 221 -24.33 26.76 -1.48
N ALA A 222 -24.64 27.28 -0.28
CA ALA A 222 -25.96 27.73 0.15
C ALA A 222 -26.01 29.26 0.11
#